data_AF-A0A523J307-F1
#
_entry.id   AF-A0A523J307-F1
#
_cell.length_a   1.000
_cell.length_b   1.000
_cell.length_c   1.000
_cell.angle_alpha   90.00
_cell.angle_beta   90.00
_cell.angle_gamma   90.00
#
_symmetry.space_group_name_H-M   'P 1'
#
loop_
_entity.id
_entity.type
_entity.pdbx_description
1 polymer ?
#
loop_
_entity_poly.entity_id
_entity_poly.type
_entity_poly.pdbx_seq_one_letter_code
_entity_poly.pdbx_strand_id
1 'polypeptide(L)'
;MKANYLYLVTNLMLLFFSIANFALAQDLYSTPKTPEEMLNLYFKAMKEHNSNPDLPIFTEKSRQMLKTWKVTPSQMDNIVASYNSCTPDETKYDSTYLLAVIHYPINQKQCSPWFFQKHENSWKLDLTMMQKAVRFDNKNRWHFVPGFNHQYGFAFSDWIIDNNGYPR
;
A
#
# COMPACT_ATOMS: atom_id res chain seq x y z
N MET A 1 8.44 -53.21 -29.18
CA MET A 1 8.74 -52.34 -28.02
C MET A 1 9.06 -50.92 -28.50
N LYS A 2 8.06 -50.09 -28.76
CA LYS A 2 8.22 -48.64 -29.00
C LYS A 2 6.90 -47.95 -28.67
N ALA A 3 6.67 -47.67 -27.39
CA ALA A 3 5.63 -46.76 -26.93
C ALA A 3 5.91 -46.46 -25.46
N ASN A 4 6.66 -45.40 -25.16
CA ASN A 4 6.72 -44.78 -23.83
C ASN A 4 7.46 -43.42 -23.79
N TYR A 5 7.88 -42.87 -24.93
CA TYR A 5 8.57 -41.57 -24.96
C TYR A 5 7.65 -40.36 -25.19
N LEU A 6 6.42 -40.55 -25.68
CA LEU A 6 5.57 -39.42 -26.08
C LEU A 6 4.77 -38.79 -24.92
N TYR A 7 4.51 -39.52 -23.84
CA TYR A 7 3.75 -39.05 -22.67
C TYR A 7 4.61 -38.28 -21.64
N LEU A 8 5.93 -38.48 -21.61
CA LEU A 8 6.81 -37.73 -20.71
C LEU A 8 7.08 -36.31 -21.19
N VAL A 9 7.11 -36.08 -22.50
CA VAL A 9 7.48 -34.77 -23.08
C VAL A 9 6.33 -33.77 -23.00
N THR A 10 5.08 -34.24 -23.04
CA THR A 10 3.88 -33.40 -22.92
C THR A 10 3.65 -32.89 -21.49
N ASN A 11 3.97 -33.68 -20.46
CA ASN A 11 3.87 -33.24 -19.07
C ASN A 11 4.98 -32.26 -18.67
N LEU A 12 6.19 -32.42 -19.22
CA LEU A 12 7.31 -31.52 -18.96
C LEU A 12 7.05 -30.13 -19.56
N MET A 13 6.53 -30.05 -20.80
CA MET A 13 6.21 -28.76 -21.43
C MET A 13 5.12 -27.97 -20.69
N LEU A 14 4.09 -28.62 -20.15
CA LEU A 14 3.03 -27.95 -19.37
C LEU A 14 3.55 -27.39 -18.03
N LEU A 15 4.50 -28.09 -17.39
CA LEU A 15 5.19 -27.58 -16.21
C LEU A 15 6.08 -26.37 -16.54
N PHE A 16 6.83 -26.40 -17.65
CA PHE A 16 7.68 -25.27 -18.05
C PHE A 16 6.89 -24.01 -18.43
N PHE A 17 5.73 -24.13 -19.10
CA PHE A 17 4.88 -22.98 -19.41
C PHE A 17 4.21 -22.39 -18.15
N SER A 18 3.88 -23.21 -17.16
CA SER A 18 3.33 -22.73 -15.88
C SER A 18 4.39 -21.99 -15.06
N ILE A 19 5.62 -22.51 -14.99
CA ILE A 19 6.73 -21.90 -14.24
C ILE A 19 7.18 -20.58 -14.89
N ALA A 20 7.21 -20.50 -16.23
CA ALA A 20 7.60 -19.27 -16.93
C ALA A 20 6.60 -18.13 -16.72
N ASN A 21 5.29 -18.41 -16.67
CA ASN A 21 4.26 -17.41 -16.37
C ASN A 21 4.29 -16.95 -14.90
N PHE A 22 4.64 -17.84 -13.97
CA PHE A 22 4.87 -17.46 -12.57
C PHE A 22 6.14 -16.61 -12.41
N ALA A 23 7.23 -16.95 -13.09
CA ALA A 23 8.49 -16.21 -13.03
C ALA A 23 8.39 -14.79 -13.59
N LEU A 24 7.64 -14.59 -14.69
CA LEU A 24 7.43 -13.26 -15.29
C LEU A 24 6.56 -12.35 -14.41
N ALA A 25 5.66 -12.90 -13.59
CA ALA A 25 4.88 -12.14 -12.61
C ALA A 25 5.68 -11.80 -11.35
N GLN A 26 6.65 -12.65 -10.97
CA GLN A 26 7.52 -12.47 -9.80
C GLN A 26 8.53 -11.32 -10.00
N ASP A 27 8.98 -11.11 -11.24
CA ASP A 27 10.07 -10.16 -11.57
C ASP A 27 9.59 -8.70 -11.68
N LEU A 28 8.30 -8.48 -11.96
CA LEU A 28 7.68 -7.15 -12.01
C LEU A 28 7.31 -6.58 -10.62
N TYR A 29 7.33 -7.43 -9.59
CA TYR A 29 7.08 -7.07 -8.20
C TYR A 29 8.13 -7.71 -7.30
N SER A 30 9.38 -7.20 -7.37
CA SER A 30 10.37 -7.47 -6.33
C SER A 30 9.71 -7.22 -4.96
N THR A 31 9.85 -8.17 -4.03
CA THR A 31 9.16 -8.10 -2.75
C THR A 31 9.60 -6.86 -1.99
N PRO A 32 8.72 -5.84 -1.76
CA PRO A 32 9.15 -4.57 -1.21
C PRO A 32 9.71 -4.78 0.19
N LYS A 33 10.97 -4.36 0.34
CA LYS A 33 11.74 -4.50 1.57
C LYS A 33 11.53 -3.31 2.48
N THR A 34 11.09 -2.17 1.94
CA THR A 34 10.76 -0.96 2.72
C THR A 34 9.33 -0.46 2.46
N PRO A 35 8.75 0.34 3.38
CA PRO A 35 7.48 1.03 3.17
C PRO A 35 7.49 1.97 1.95
N GLU A 36 8.61 2.63 1.67
CA GLU A 36 8.76 3.58 0.55
C GLU A 36 8.73 2.86 -0.80
N GLU A 37 9.42 1.72 -0.92
CA GLU A 37 9.33 0.86 -2.10
C GLU A 37 7.89 0.41 -2.33
N MET A 38 7.19 0.03 -1.26
CA MET A 38 5.78 -0.38 -1.35
C MET A 38 4.87 0.79 -1.78
N LEU A 39 5.10 1.99 -1.23
CA LEU A 39 4.35 3.18 -1.62
C LEU A 39 4.57 3.56 -3.09
N ASN A 40 5.80 3.40 -3.59
CA ASN A 40 6.13 3.62 -5.00
C ASN A 40 5.38 2.64 -5.92
N LEU A 41 5.25 1.38 -5.52
CA LEU A 41 4.43 0.41 -6.28
C LEU A 41 2.95 0.78 -6.27
N TYR A 42 2.44 1.28 -5.14
CA TYR A 42 1.08 1.80 -5.07
C TYR A 42 0.86 2.98 -6.02
N PHE A 43 1.75 3.97 -6.03
CA PHE A 43 1.65 5.10 -6.97
C PHE A 43 1.82 4.67 -8.41
N LYS A 44 2.65 3.66 -8.70
CA LYS A 44 2.72 3.05 -10.03
C LYS A 44 1.39 2.45 -10.45
N ALA A 45 0.77 1.63 -9.59
CA ALA A 45 -0.55 1.05 -9.84
C ALA A 45 -1.63 2.12 -10.08
N MET A 46 -1.60 3.21 -9.32
CA MET A 46 -2.51 4.34 -9.50
C MET A 46 -2.30 5.05 -10.85
N LYS A 47 -1.04 5.29 -11.26
CA LYS A 47 -0.70 5.88 -12.56
C LYS A 47 -1.12 5.01 -13.75
N GLU A 48 -1.10 3.69 -13.58
CA GLU A 48 -1.52 2.70 -14.58
C GLU A 48 -3.04 2.41 -14.53
N HIS A 49 -3.78 3.11 -13.68
CA HIS A 49 -5.20 2.88 -13.39
C HIS A 49 -5.53 1.43 -13.00
N ASN A 50 -4.57 0.73 -12.40
CA ASN A 50 -4.72 -0.64 -11.96
C ASN A 50 -5.48 -0.70 -10.62
N SER A 51 -6.80 -0.80 -10.72
CA SER A 51 -7.72 -0.89 -9.58
C SER A 51 -7.91 -2.30 -9.02
N ASN A 52 -7.07 -3.27 -9.40
CA ASN A 52 -7.20 -4.65 -8.94
C ASN A 52 -7.03 -4.72 -7.40
N PRO A 53 -8.07 -5.13 -6.65
CA PRO A 53 -8.01 -5.20 -5.19
C PRO A 53 -7.09 -6.31 -4.69
N ASP A 54 -6.76 -7.31 -5.51
CA ASP A 54 -5.96 -8.47 -5.13
C ASP A 54 -4.45 -8.28 -5.40
N LEU A 55 -4.01 -7.05 -5.71
CA LEU A 55 -2.59 -6.76 -5.87
C LEU A 55 -1.80 -7.12 -4.59
N PRO A 56 -0.57 -7.65 -4.74
CA PRO A 56 0.30 -7.99 -3.62
C PRO A 56 0.84 -6.77 -2.87
N ILE A 57 0.30 -5.57 -3.10
CA ILE A 57 0.66 -4.33 -2.42
C ILE A 57 -0.20 -4.04 -1.18
N PHE A 58 -1.35 -4.71 -1.03
CA PHE A 58 -2.33 -4.42 0.01
C PHE A 58 -2.34 -5.46 1.13
N THR A 59 -2.62 -5.00 2.35
CA THR A 59 -3.01 -5.88 3.47
C THR A 59 -4.32 -6.59 3.14
N GLU A 60 -4.56 -7.78 3.71
CA GLU A 60 -5.79 -8.53 3.46
C GLU A 60 -7.06 -7.71 3.74
N LYS A 61 -7.08 -6.94 4.84
CA LYS A 61 -8.18 -6.04 5.17
C LYS A 61 -8.40 -4.96 4.10
N SER A 62 -7.32 -4.42 3.53
CA SER A 62 -7.40 -3.45 2.43
C SER A 62 -7.96 -4.09 1.16
N ARG A 63 -7.57 -5.34 0.84
CA ARG A 63 -8.15 -6.07 -0.31
C ARG A 63 -9.65 -6.26 -0.18
N GLN A 64 -10.10 -6.69 1.00
CA GLN A 64 -11.52 -6.86 1.31
C GLN A 64 -12.30 -5.55 1.18
N MET A 65 -11.74 -4.46 1.70
CA MET A 65 -12.31 -3.12 1.56
C MET A 65 -12.44 -2.72 0.08
N LEU A 66 -11.36 -2.84 -0.71
CA LEU A 66 -11.31 -2.39 -2.11
C LEU A 66 -12.23 -3.21 -3.05
N LYS A 67 -12.58 -4.44 -2.69
CA LYS A 67 -13.60 -5.22 -3.42
C LYS A 67 -14.98 -4.56 -3.40
N THR A 68 -15.26 -3.78 -2.36
CA THR A 68 -16.54 -3.06 -2.19
C THR A 68 -16.40 -1.57 -2.51
N TRP A 69 -15.32 -0.93 -2.10
CA TRP A 69 -15.04 0.47 -2.33
C TRP A 69 -14.05 0.62 -3.48
N LYS A 70 -14.60 0.88 -4.67
CA LYS A 70 -13.80 1.12 -5.87
C LYS A 70 -13.25 2.55 -5.90
N VAL A 71 -11.96 2.67 -6.22
CA VAL A 71 -11.31 3.94 -6.55
C VAL A 71 -11.42 4.15 -8.06
N THR A 72 -11.99 5.28 -8.49
CA THR A 72 -12.14 5.60 -9.92
C THR A 72 -10.83 6.10 -10.52
N PRO A 73 -10.60 5.98 -11.84
CA PRO A 73 -9.39 6.51 -12.48
C PRO A 73 -9.12 7.99 -12.15
N SER A 74 -10.15 8.84 -12.17
CA SER A 74 -10.01 10.24 -11.77
C SER A 74 -9.56 10.42 -10.31
N GLN A 75 -10.03 9.57 -9.40
CA GLN A 75 -9.53 9.58 -8.02
C GLN A 75 -8.06 9.13 -7.94
N MET A 76 -7.65 8.16 -8.76
CA MET A 76 -6.24 7.73 -8.83
C MET A 76 -5.33 8.85 -9.32
N ASP A 77 -5.72 9.54 -10.40
CA ASP A 77 -4.99 10.69 -10.94
C ASP A 77 -4.86 11.79 -9.89
N ASN A 78 -5.94 12.09 -9.17
CA ASN A 78 -5.94 13.09 -8.11
C ASN A 78 -5.01 12.69 -6.94
N ILE A 79 -4.99 11.42 -6.54
CA ILE A 79 -4.08 10.91 -5.50
C ILE A 79 -2.62 11.12 -5.94
N VAL A 80 -2.27 10.68 -7.15
CA VAL A 80 -0.90 10.83 -7.67
C VAL A 80 -0.50 12.29 -7.78
N ALA A 81 -1.36 13.14 -8.35
CA ALA A 81 -1.09 14.55 -8.51
C ALA A 81 -0.90 15.27 -7.15
N SER A 82 -1.73 14.94 -6.16
CA SER A 82 -1.62 15.51 -4.81
C SER A 82 -0.27 15.19 -4.16
N TYR A 83 0.17 13.94 -4.28
CA TYR A 83 1.40 13.47 -3.65
C TYR A 83 2.69 13.77 -4.42
N ASN A 84 2.63 14.18 -5.69
CA ASN A 84 3.81 14.62 -6.45
C ASN A 84 4.50 15.84 -5.84
N SER A 85 3.77 16.65 -5.07
CA SER A 85 4.29 17.83 -4.35
C SER A 85 4.74 17.54 -2.92
N CYS A 86 4.56 16.30 -2.46
CA CYS A 86 4.83 15.91 -1.08
C CYS A 86 6.24 15.33 -0.95
N THR A 87 7.00 15.85 0.01
CA THR A 87 8.31 15.29 0.38
C THR A 87 8.19 14.62 1.74
N PRO A 88 8.36 13.28 1.84
CA PRO A 88 8.37 12.59 3.11
C PRO A 88 9.44 13.16 4.06
N ASP A 89 9.12 13.22 5.35
CA ASP A 89 10.06 13.63 6.40
C ASP A 89 10.84 12.42 6.92
N GLU A 90 10.09 11.44 7.43
CA GLU A 90 10.64 10.22 8.01
C GLU A 90 9.68 9.03 7.88
N THR A 91 10.22 7.84 8.09
CA THR A 91 9.44 6.60 8.24
C THR A 91 9.63 6.07 9.65
N LYS A 92 8.54 6.01 10.41
CA LYS A 92 8.54 5.50 11.78
C LYS A 92 8.15 4.04 11.80
N TYR A 93 8.88 3.24 12.56
CA TYR A 93 8.61 1.84 12.81
C TYR A 93 8.17 1.64 14.25
N ASP A 94 7.27 0.69 14.47
CA ASP A 94 6.98 0.25 15.83
C ASP A 94 8.13 -0.61 16.38
N SER A 95 8.12 -0.86 17.69
CA SER A 95 9.16 -1.66 18.34
C SER A 95 9.31 -3.09 17.78
N THR A 96 8.27 -3.65 17.16
CA THR A 96 8.29 -5.00 16.58
C THR A 96 8.74 -5.02 15.12
N TYR A 97 8.91 -3.85 14.47
CA TYR A 97 9.15 -3.73 13.03
C TYR A 97 8.09 -4.42 12.16
N LEU A 98 6.85 -4.50 12.66
CA LEU A 98 5.71 -5.05 11.93
C LEU A 98 4.76 -3.96 11.43
N LEU A 99 4.82 -2.76 12.01
CA LEU A 99 4.06 -1.59 11.60
C LEU A 99 5.02 -0.48 11.20
N ALA A 100 4.65 0.26 10.17
CA ALA A 100 5.35 1.47 9.79
C ALA A 100 4.39 2.57 9.34
N VAL A 101 4.83 3.81 9.50
CA VAL A 101 4.12 5.00 9.01
C VAL A 101 5.12 5.90 8.29
N ILE A 102 4.81 6.30 7.06
CA ILE A 102 5.56 7.36 6.36
C ILE A 102 4.91 8.70 6.72
N HIS A 103 5.70 9.59 7.29
CA HIS A 103 5.30 10.94 7.67
C HIS A 103 5.65 11.96 6.61
N TYR A 104 4.87 13.05 6.62
CA TYR A 104 5.16 14.27 5.92
C TYR A 104 5.27 15.40 6.94
N PRO A 105 6.05 16.46 6.65
CA PRO A 105 6.13 17.62 7.52
C PRO A 105 4.74 18.20 7.82
N ILE A 106 4.48 18.60 9.06
CA ILE A 106 3.17 19.14 9.51
C ILE A 106 2.74 20.39 8.71
N ASN A 107 3.69 21.12 8.14
CA ASN A 107 3.41 22.27 7.27
C ASN A 107 2.88 21.87 5.88
N GLN A 108 3.06 20.63 5.43
CA GLN A 108 2.47 20.06 4.20
C GLN A 108 1.12 19.42 4.51
N LYS A 109 0.14 20.25 4.88
CA LYS A 109 -1.18 19.80 5.38
C LYS A 109 -2.00 18.98 4.39
N GLN A 110 -1.64 18.98 3.11
CA GLN A 110 -2.25 18.16 2.06
C GLN A 110 -1.69 16.73 1.99
N CYS A 111 -0.56 16.47 2.64
CA CYS A 111 0.16 15.20 2.57
C CYS A 111 -0.15 14.37 3.82
N SER A 112 -1.21 13.56 3.75
CA SER A 112 -1.54 12.65 4.86
C SER A 112 -0.54 11.49 4.97
N PRO A 113 -0.32 10.95 6.18
CA PRO A 113 0.59 9.82 6.37
C PRO A 113 0.11 8.55 5.66
N TRP A 114 1.06 7.67 5.30
CA TRP A 114 0.78 6.34 4.75
C TRP A 114 1.09 5.26 5.79
N PHE A 115 0.28 4.21 5.84
CA PHE A 115 0.31 3.19 6.89
C PHE A 115 0.61 1.82 6.31
N PHE A 116 1.46 1.07 7.00
CA PHE A 116 1.98 -0.20 6.49
C PHE A 116 1.95 -1.30 7.55
N GLN A 117 1.81 -2.54 7.08
CA GLN A 117 2.00 -3.75 7.88
C GLN A 117 2.98 -4.68 7.18
N LYS A 118 3.85 -5.34 7.93
CA LYS A 118 4.79 -6.33 7.40
C LYS A 118 4.19 -7.73 7.49
N HIS A 119 4.18 -8.44 6.37
CA HIS A 119 3.74 -9.83 6.27
C HIS A 119 4.80 -10.65 5.52
N GLU A 120 5.29 -11.74 6.12
CA GLU A 120 6.22 -12.71 5.50
C GLU A 120 7.40 -12.02 4.76
N ASN A 121 8.00 -11.01 5.39
CA ASN A 121 9.09 -10.18 4.85
C ASN A 121 8.75 -9.23 3.69
N SER A 122 7.46 -8.89 3.52
CA SER A 122 6.99 -7.88 2.59
C SER A 122 6.17 -6.83 3.34
N TRP A 123 6.50 -5.55 3.15
CA TRP A 123 5.57 -4.49 3.55
C TRP A 123 4.32 -4.51 2.70
N LYS A 124 3.18 -4.14 3.26
CA LYS A 124 1.88 -4.01 2.59
C LYS A 124 1.20 -2.74 3.06
N LEU A 125 0.50 -2.07 2.16
CA LEU A 125 -0.25 -0.85 2.45
C LEU A 125 -1.55 -1.17 3.20
N ASP A 126 -1.79 -0.45 4.30
CA ASP A 126 -3.03 -0.49 5.07
C ASP A 126 -3.91 0.72 4.76
N LEU A 127 -4.69 0.61 3.69
CA LEU A 127 -5.66 1.64 3.30
C LEU A 127 -6.86 1.71 4.24
N THR A 128 -7.11 0.67 5.05
CA THR A 128 -8.23 0.70 6.00
C THR A 128 -8.00 1.72 7.11
N MET A 129 -6.74 1.95 7.48
CA MET A 129 -6.37 3.00 8.41
C MET A 129 -6.69 4.38 7.83
N MET A 130 -6.25 4.68 6.61
CA MET A 130 -6.57 5.94 5.94
C MET A 130 -8.08 6.14 5.82
N GLN A 131 -8.80 5.09 5.42
CA GLN A 131 -10.25 5.11 5.26
C GLN A 131 -11.00 5.43 6.56
N LYS A 132 -10.58 4.86 7.69
CA LYS A 132 -11.27 5.05 8.98
C LYS A 132 -10.85 6.33 9.69
N ALA A 133 -9.57 6.65 9.64
CA ALA A 133 -8.97 7.63 10.53
C ALA A 133 -8.67 8.97 9.88
N VAL A 134 -8.43 9.03 8.57
CA VAL A 134 -7.95 10.24 7.90
C VAL A 134 -9.10 10.92 7.16
N ARG A 135 -9.27 12.21 7.38
CA ARG A 135 -10.24 13.05 6.68
C ARG A 135 -9.54 14.28 6.13
N PHE A 136 -10.13 14.88 5.10
CA PHE A 136 -9.69 16.12 4.50
C PHE A 136 -10.81 17.14 4.60
N ASP A 137 -10.45 18.37 4.99
CA ASP A 137 -11.39 19.48 4.99
C ASP A 137 -11.55 20.11 3.60
N ASN A 138 -12.33 21.19 3.51
CA ASN A 138 -12.55 21.93 2.26
C ASN A 138 -11.31 22.67 1.72
N LYS A 139 -10.20 22.67 2.46
CA LYS A 139 -8.89 23.22 2.06
C LYS A 139 -7.87 22.11 1.80
N ASN A 140 -8.32 20.86 1.67
CA ASN A 140 -7.48 19.67 1.54
C ASN A 140 -6.45 19.54 2.67
N ARG A 141 -6.80 19.97 3.89
CA ARG A 141 -5.96 19.74 5.07
C ARG A 141 -6.38 18.44 5.72
N TRP A 142 -5.44 17.52 5.87
CA TRP A 142 -5.71 16.26 6.51
C TRP A 142 -5.84 16.44 8.03
N HIS A 143 -6.70 15.64 8.65
CA HIS A 143 -6.83 15.53 10.09
C HIS A 143 -7.27 14.11 10.47
N PHE A 144 -7.00 13.71 11.71
CA PHE A 144 -7.55 12.49 12.27
C PHE A 144 -9.03 12.65 12.64
N VAL A 145 -9.80 11.57 12.56
CA VAL A 145 -11.11 11.48 13.20
C VAL A 145 -10.90 11.53 14.72
N PRO A 146 -11.47 12.53 15.44
CA PRO A 146 -11.28 12.64 16.88
C PRO A 146 -11.72 11.40 17.65
N GLY A 147 -10.92 10.98 18.63
CA GLY A 147 -11.20 9.81 19.48
C GLY A 147 -11.02 8.45 18.80
N PHE A 148 -10.56 8.41 17.54
CA PHE A 148 -10.29 7.15 16.86
C PHE A 148 -9.03 6.47 17.43
N ASN A 149 -9.19 5.30 18.04
CA ASN A 149 -8.08 4.49 18.53
C ASN A 149 -7.55 3.56 17.43
N HIS A 150 -6.23 3.54 17.23
CA HIS A 150 -5.58 2.75 16.19
C HIS A 150 -4.18 2.28 16.58
N GLN A 151 -3.76 1.15 16.00
CA GLN A 151 -2.45 0.53 16.25
C GLN A 151 -1.24 1.41 15.88
N TYR A 152 -1.44 2.41 15.02
CA TYR A 152 -0.39 3.32 14.55
C TYR A 152 -0.09 4.50 15.49
N GLY A 153 -0.66 4.53 16.70
CA GLY A 153 -0.47 5.63 17.65
C GLY A 153 1.01 5.89 18.01
N PHE A 154 1.86 4.86 17.95
CA PHE A 154 3.30 4.97 18.21
C PHE A 154 3.98 6.03 17.32
N ALA A 155 3.53 6.17 16.07
CA ALA A 155 4.15 7.07 15.11
C ALA A 155 3.91 8.55 15.47
N PHE A 156 2.81 8.87 16.14
CA PHE A 156 2.39 10.25 16.40
C PHE A 156 2.62 10.68 17.86
N SER A 157 3.42 9.94 18.61
CA SER A 157 3.66 10.16 20.05
C SER A 157 4.36 11.49 20.38
N ASP A 158 5.03 12.07 19.40
CA ASP A 158 5.74 13.35 19.43
C ASP A 158 4.94 14.50 18.79
N TRP A 159 3.75 14.23 18.26
CA TRP A 159 2.89 15.24 17.64
C TRP A 159 1.85 15.77 18.62
N ILE A 160 1.58 17.07 18.55
CA ILE A 160 0.43 17.67 19.22
C ILE A 160 -0.75 17.58 18.26
N ILE A 161 -1.70 16.69 18.55
CA ILE A 161 -2.97 16.60 17.82
C ILE A 161 -4.03 17.38 18.59
N ASP A 162 -4.69 18.34 17.93
CA ASP A 162 -5.73 19.13 18.58
C ASP A 162 -7.08 18.40 18.69
N ASN A 163 -8.04 18.99 19.41
CA ASN A 163 -9.35 18.39 19.65
C ASN A 163 -10.16 18.11 18.36
N ASN A 164 -9.79 18.71 17.23
CA ASN A 164 -10.41 18.46 15.92
C ASN A 164 -9.60 17.46 15.08
N GLY A 165 -8.52 16.91 15.62
CA GLY A 165 -7.66 15.91 14.98
C GLY A 165 -6.56 16.51 14.10
N TYR A 166 -6.36 17.82 14.07
CA TYR A 166 -5.30 18.42 13.26
C TYR A 166 -3.95 18.30 13.96
N PRO A 167 -2.87 17.91 13.25
CA PRO A 167 -1.51 18.02 13.77
C PRO A 167 -1.08 19.50 13.86
N ARG A 168 -0.33 19.84 14.90
CA ARG A 168 0.19 21.18 15.19
C ARG A 168 1.70 21.20 15.37
#